data_AF-A0A7C7RJ39-F1
#
_entry.id   AF-A0A7C7RJ39-F1
#
_cell.length_a   1.000
_cell.length_b   1.000
_cell.length_c   1.000
_cell.angle_alpha   90.00
_cell.angle_beta   90.00
_cell.angle_gamma   90.00
#
_symmetry.space_group_name_H-M   'P 1'
#
loop_
_entity.id
_entity.type
_entity.pdbx_description
1 polymer ?
#
loop_
_entity_poly.entity_id
_entity_poly.type
_entity_poly.pdbx_seq_one_letter_code
_entity_poly.pdbx_strand_id
1 'polypeptide(L)'
;MNITKENFIRDKFREFYERESDRIEAPTSIEMREFGFLLFGEKIMIRHKSFTEIKDLRRFLREIVPMHVYYSAAYYSAPEEPMERKGWIGADLYFDIDADHIPTPCRKLHDLWRCHKCGFQGKGTPPNRCPVCGNQNFDTKTWSCEVCLEAARRETIKLIEFLMSDFGFSEEEVNVSFSGHRGYHVHIESEEV
;
A
#
# COMPACT_ATOMS: atom_id res chain seq x y z
N MET A 1 30.26 11.84 -11.52
CA MET A 1 29.57 11.31 -10.32
C MET A 1 28.85 10.03 -10.73
N ASN A 2 29.14 8.89 -10.09
CA ASN A 2 28.34 7.68 -10.31
C ASN A 2 26.98 7.87 -9.63
N ILE A 3 25.97 8.24 -10.42
CA ILE A 3 24.58 8.27 -9.95
C ILE A 3 24.18 6.81 -9.72
N THR A 4 24.00 6.43 -8.46
CA THR A 4 23.41 5.12 -8.14
C THR A 4 21.96 5.12 -8.63
N LYS A 5 21.45 3.95 -9.05
CA LYS A 5 20.05 3.80 -9.50
C LYS A 5 19.07 4.38 -8.47
N GLU A 6 19.39 4.22 -7.19
CA GLU A 6 18.60 4.75 -6.09
C GLU A 6 18.60 6.28 -6.02
N ASN A 7 19.75 6.93 -6.18
CA ASN A 7 19.81 8.40 -6.21
C ASN A 7 18.97 8.96 -7.37
N PHE A 8 19.06 8.34 -8.55
CA PHE A 8 18.24 8.73 -9.69
C PHE A 8 16.73 8.62 -9.40
N ILE A 9 16.29 7.51 -8.79
CA ILE A 9 14.87 7.32 -8.43
C ILE A 9 14.44 8.35 -7.38
N ARG A 10 15.26 8.58 -6.35
CA ARG A 10 14.97 9.58 -5.32
C ARG A 10 14.84 10.98 -5.91
N ASP A 11 15.68 11.33 -6.88
CA ASP A 11 15.60 12.62 -7.58
C ASP A 11 14.30 12.75 -8.38
N LYS A 12 13.78 11.64 -8.94
CA LYS A 12 12.44 11.62 -9.57
C LYS A 12 11.29 11.76 -8.57
N PHE A 13 11.41 11.19 -7.37
CA PHE A 13 10.44 11.43 -6.31
C PHE A 13 10.48 12.89 -5.84
N ARG A 14 11.67 13.49 -5.73
CA ARG A 14 11.82 14.91 -5.40
C ARG A 14 11.12 15.78 -6.43
N GLU A 15 11.38 15.55 -7.72
CA GLU A 15 10.74 16.25 -8.83
C GLU A 15 9.20 16.15 -8.74
N PHE A 16 8.67 14.96 -8.43
CA PHE A 16 7.23 14.77 -8.23
C PHE A 16 6.70 15.58 -7.05
N TYR A 17 7.30 15.48 -5.86
CA TYR A 17 6.82 16.22 -4.68
C TYR A 17 6.94 17.74 -4.84
N GLU A 18 7.88 18.22 -5.67
CA GLU A 18 8.02 19.64 -6.02
C GLU A 18 6.95 20.09 -7.02
N ARG A 19 6.78 19.37 -8.14
CA ARG A 19 5.91 19.79 -9.26
C ARG A 19 4.44 19.48 -9.04
N GLU A 20 4.15 18.32 -8.46
CA GLU A 20 2.80 17.78 -8.32
C GLU A 20 2.29 17.93 -6.88
N SER A 21 2.92 18.80 -6.08
CA SER A 21 2.60 19.00 -4.66
C SER A 21 1.12 19.30 -4.42
N ASP A 22 0.49 20.05 -5.33
CA ASP A 22 -0.91 20.43 -5.22
C ASP A 22 -1.90 19.30 -5.45
N ARG A 23 -1.46 18.18 -6.05
CA ARG A 23 -2.27 16.97 -6.24
C ARG A 23 -2.28 16.06 -5.02
N ILE A 24 -1.44 16.34 -4.01
CA ILE A 24 -1.41 15.59 -2.77
C ILE A 24 -2.50 16.14 -1.88
N GLU A 25 -3.56 15.35 -1.70
CA GLU A 25 -4.70 15.68 -0.86
C GLU A 25 -4.43 15.26 0.60
N ALA A 26 -5.03 15.98 1.54
CA ALA A 26 -5.00 15.61 2.95
C ALA A 26 -6.15 14.66 3.26
N PRO A 27 -5.95 13.67 4.16
CA PRO A 27 -7.07 12.93 4.71
C PRO A 27 -7.98 13.86 5.53
N THR A 28 -9.23 13.44 5.71
CA THR A 28 -10.12 14.07 6.67
C THR A 28 -9.53 14.03 8.08
N SER A 29 -9.77 15.10 8.84
CA SER A 29 -9.23 15.32 10.18
C SER A 29 -7.73 15.05 10.29
N ILE A 30 -6.94 15.64 9.37
CA ILE A 30 -5.49 15.48 9.27
C ILE A 30 -4.76 15.57 10.63
N GLU A 31 -5.21 16.47 11.50
CA GLU A 31 -4.67 16.73 12.83
C GLU A 31 -4.83 15.57 13.81
N MET A 32 -5.79 14.67 13.55
CA MET A 32 -6.06 13.49 14.36
C MET A 32 -5.39 12.23 13.79
N ARG A 33 -4.69 12.31 12.66
CA ARG A 33 -4.05 11.17 11.98
C ARG A 33 -2.58 11.04 12.36
N GLU A 34 -2.10 9.81 12.56
CA GLU A 34 -0.67 9.51 12.58
C GLU A 34 -0.19 9.30 11.14
N PHE A 35 0.92 9.93 10.78
CA PHE A 35 1.62 9.70 9.53
C PHE A 35 2.86 8.83 9.70
N GLY A 36 3.10 7.99 8.68
CA GLY A 36 4.25 7.12 8.56
C GLY A 36 4.97 7.34 7.23
N PHE A 37 6.30 7.36 7.25
CA PHE A 37 7.11 7.60 6.06
C PHE A 37 8.29 6.63 5.97
N LEU A 38 8.42 5.93 4.85
CA LEU A 38 9.58 5.09 4.58
C LEU A 38 10.58 5.86 3.71
N LEU A 39 11.82 6.00 4.17
CA LEU A 39 12.85 6.75 3.46
C LEU A 39 13.65 5.89 2.46
N PHE A 40 14.30 6.54 1.50
CA PHE A 40 15.37 5.93 0.71
C PHE A 40 16.61 5.64 1.58
N GLY A 41 17.49 4.76 1.12
CA GLY A 41 18.71 4.32 1.79
C GLY A 41 18.46 3.13 2.70
N GLU A 42 18.71 3.29 3.99
CA GLU A 42 18.55 2.24 5.01
C GLU A 42 17.08 1.86 5.29
N LYS A 43 16.13 2.40 4.51
CA LYS A 43 14.68 2.13 4.64
C LYS A 43 14.17 2.38 6.06
N ILE A 44 14.61 3.49 6.65
CA ILE A 44 14.17 3.92 7.97
C ILE A 44 12.71 4.34 7.89
N MET A 45 11.90 3.84 8.81
CA MET A 45 10.50 4.22 8.98
C MET A 45 10.41 5.35 10.01
N ILE A 46 9.96 6.53 9.57
CA ILE A 46 9.53 7.62 10.45
C ILE A 46 8.06 7.37 10.81
N ARG A 47 7.74 7.44 12.11
CA ARG A 47 6.39 7.30 12.67
C ARG A 47 6.13 8.39 13.70
N HIS A 48 4.93 8.39 14.29
CA HIS A 48 4.55 9.34 15.33
C HIS A 48 4.67 10.79 14.86
N LYS A 49 4.22 11.05 13.63
CA LYS A 49 4.12 12.38 13.05
C LYS A 49 2.67 12.76 12.82
N SER A 50 2.35 14.03 13.04
CA SER A 50 1.04 14.61 12.76
C SER A 50 1.23 15.92 11.99
N PHE A 51 0.17 16.36 11.31
CA PHE A 51 0.15 17.65 10.65
C PHE A 51 -1.19 18.30 10.93
N THR A 52 -1.20 19.59 11.23
CA THR A 52 -2.45 20.34 11.40
C THR A 52 -3.01 20.85 10.08
N GLU A 53 -2.14 21.06 9.08
CA GLU A 53 -2.54 21.57 7.78
C GLU A 53 -1.80 20.85 6.64
N ILE A 54 -2.49 20.73 5.50
CA ILE A 54 -1.96 20.12 4.28
C ILE A 54 -0.67 20.81 3.78
N LYS A 55 -0.53 22.12 4.00
CA LYS A 55 0.66 22.89 3.61
C LYS A 55 1.93 22.37 4.31
N ASP A 56 1.79 21.92 5.56
CA ASP A 56 2.91 21.44 6.37
C ASP A 56 3.29 20.02 5.95
N LEU A 57 2.31 19.17 5.65
CA LEU A 57 2.54 17.87 5.03
C LEU A 57 3.27 18.01 3.69
N ARG A 58 2.76 18.86 2.78
CA ARG A 58 3.38 19.11 1.47
C ARG A 58 4.81 19.64 1.60
N ARG A 59 5.07 20.56 2.55
CA ARG A 59 6.42 21.04 2.85
C ARG A 59 7.33 19.90 3.32
N PHE A 60 6.87 19.09 4.25
CA PHE A 60 7.62 17.93 4.76
C PHE A 60 7.98 16.94 3.64
N LEU A 61 7.05 16.61 2.75
CA LEU A 61 7.29 15.70 1.63
C LEU A 61 8.36 16.20 0.66
N ARG A 62 8.39 17.52 0.37
CA ARG A 62 9.43 18.15 -0.47
C ARG A 62 10.82 18.10 0.17
N GLU A 63 10.89 18.29 1.48
CA GLU A 63 12.15 18.31 2.22
C GLU A 63 12.73 16.89 2.41
N ILE A 64 11.88 15.94 2.80
CA ILE A 64 12.27 14.59 3.20
C ILE A 64 12.35 13.62 2.01
N VAL A 65 11.49 13.80 0.99
CA VAL A 65 11.41 12.95 -0.20
C VAL A 65 11.29 11.46 0.15
N PRO A 66 10.20 11.05 0.84
CA PRO A 66 10.01 9.66 1.23
C PRO A 66 9.67 8.76 0.03
N MET A 67 10.07 7.49 0.12
CA MET A 67 9.73 6.44 -0.85
C MET A 67 8.28 5.97 -0.70
N HIS A 68 7.77 5.94 0.53
CA HIS A 68 6.38 5.60 0.82
C HIS A 68 5.82 6.55 1.87
N VAL A 69 4.53 6.86 1.74
CA VAL A 69 3.78 7.75 2.62
C VAL A 69 2.51 7.03 3.04
N TYR A 70 2.22 7.05 4.33
CA TYR A 70 1.05 6.43 4.93
C TYR A 70 0.44 7.38 5.95
N TYR A 71 -0.86 7.24 6.19
CA TYR A 71 -1.53 7.78 7.37
C TYR A 71 -2.39 6.69 8.00
N SER A 72 -2.72 6.85 9.27
CA SER A 72 -3.50 5.87 10.02
C SER A 72 -4.98 5.90 9.64
N ALA A 73 -5.60 4.73 9.47
CA ALA A 73 -7.06 4.62 9.45
C ALA A 73 -7.68 5.11 10.78
N ALA A 74 -6.93 4.97 11.89
CA ALA A 74 -7.35 5.43 13.20
C ALA A 74 -7.18 6.95 13.41
N TYR A 75 -8.06 7.50 14.25
CA TYR A 75 -8.02 8.85 14.78
C TYR A 75 -7.52 8.82 16.23
N TYR A 76 -6.69 9.80 16.57
CA TYR A 76 -6.07 9.93 17.88
C TYR A 76 -6.14 11.36 18.39
N SER A 77 -6.30 11.51 19.70
CA SER A 77 -6.22 12.82 20.38
C SER A 77 -4.80 13.38 20.41
N ALA A 78 -3.79 12.50 20.42
CA ALA A 78 -2.37 12.85 20.43
C ALA A 78 -1.58 11.93 19.48
N PRO A 79 -1.64 12.13 18.15
CA PRO A 79 -1.12 11.16 17.18
C PRO A 79 0.40 10.94 17.23
N GLU A 80 1.15 11.90 17.79
CA GLU A 80 2.61 11.83 17.96
C GLU A 80 3.07 11.09 19.24
N GLU A 81 2.17 10.78 20.16
CA GLU A 81 2.53 10.05 21.38
C GLU A 81 2.77 8.55 21.10
N PRO A 82 3.42 7.82 22.03
CA PRO A 82 3.42 6.36 22.05
C PRO A 82 2.00 5.78 22.18
N MET A 83 1.81 4.53 21.77
CA MET A 83 0.48 3.92 21.64
C MET A 83 -0.36 4.02 22.92
N GLU A 84 0.26 3.85 24.09
CA GLU A 84 -0.41 3.91 25.39
C GLU A 84 -0.99 5.30 25.72
N ARG A 85 -0.51 6.34 25.05
CA ARG A 85 -0.85 7.75 25.29
C ARG A 85 -1.48 8.46 24.09
N LYS A 86 -1.62 7.79 22.94
CA LYS A 86 -2.23 8.40 21.75
C LYS A 86 -3.68 8.82 21.97
N GLY A 87 -4.40 8.09 22.83
CA GLY A 87 -5.83 8.27 23.05
C GLY A 87 -6.62 8.02 21.77
N TRP A 88 -6.86 6.73 21.45
CA TRP A 88 -7.64 6.31 20.30
C TRP A 88 -9.08 6.83 20.40
N ILE A 89 -9.57 7.43 19.32
CA ILE A 89 -10.91 8.03 19.23
C ILE A 89 -11.85 7.16 18.40
N GLY A 90 -11.34 6.62 17.29
CA GLY A 90 -12.12 5.89 16.30
C GLY A 90 -11.21 5.42 15.16
N ALA A 91 -11.77 4.78 14.15
CA ALA A 91 -11.04 4.44 12.93
C ALA A 91 -11.99 4.29 11.75
N ASP A 92 -11.50 4.65 10.57
CA ASP A 92 -12.20 4.34 9.33
C ASP A 92 -12.24 2.83 9.07
N LEU A 93 -13.25 2.43 8.31
CA LEU A 93 -13.33 1.08 7.78
C LEU A 93 -12.54 0.98 6.47
N TYR A 94 -11.54 0.11 6.46
CA TYR A 94 -10.64 -0.10 5.32
C TYR A 94 -10.67 -1.56 4.85
N PHE A 95 -10.68 -1.74 3.54
CA PHE A 95 -10.49 -3.02 2.87
C PHE A 95 -9.34 -2.91 1.87
N ASP A 96 -8.43 -3.88 1.91
CA ASP A 96 -7.32 -4.01 0.95
C ASP A 96 -7.52 -5.27 0.09
N ILE A 97 -7.62 -5.07 -1.22
CA ILE A 97 -7.82 -6.12 -2.21
C ILE A 97 -6.51 -6.31 -2.97
N ASP A 98 -5.66 -7.21 -2.50
CA ASP A 98 -4.37 -7.53 -3.13
C ASP A 98 -4.53 -8.68 -4.14
N ALA A 99 -4.16 -8.42 -5.41
CA ALA A 99 -4.26 -9.39 -6.50
C ALA A 99 -3.41 -10.65 -6.26
N ASP A 100 -2.35 -10.55 -5.46
CA ASP A 100 -1.50 -11.68 -5.08
C ASP A 100 -2.27 -12.76 -4.28
N HIS A 101 -3.42 -12.42 -3.70
CA HIS A 101 -4.29 -13.35 -2.98
C HIS A 101 -5.44 -13.90 -3.83
N ILE A 102 -5.64 -13.37 -5.06
CA ILE A 102 -6.74 -13.79 -5.94
C ILE A 102 -6.24 -14.82 -6.96
N PRO A 103 -6.75 -16.07 -6.94
CA PRO A 103 -6.32 -17.09 -7.89
C PRO A 103 -6.62 -16.68 -9.32
N THR A 104 -5.59 -16.61 -10.16
CA THR A 104 -5.72 -16.25 -11.58
C THR A 104 -4.97 -17.23 -12.47
N PRO A 105 -5.48 -17.50 -13.69
CA PRO A 105 -4.84 -18.43 -14.61
C PRO A 105 -3.47 -17.92 -15.10
N CYS A 106 -3.24 -16.61 -15.10
CA CYS A 106 -2.02 -15.97 -15.59
C CYS A 106 -0.80 -16.21 -14.69
N ARG A 107 -0.96 -16.59 -13.42
CA ARG A 107 0.17 -16.90 -12.50
C ARG A 107 1.15 -17.90 -13.10
N LYS A 108 0.61 -18.92 -13.79
CA LYS A 108 1.43 -19.95 -14.47
C LYS A 108 2.27 -19.41 -15.63
N LEU A 109 2.00 -18.18 -16.09
CA LEU A 109 2.72 -17.55 -17.20
C LEU A 109 3.87 -16.69 -16.72
N HIS A 110 3.66 -15.91 -15.65
CA HIS A 110 4.60 -14.88 -15.19
C HIS A 110 5.29 -15.17 -13.85
N ASP A 111 4.67 -15.92 -12.94
CA ASP A 111 5.31 -16.21 -11.66
C ASP A 111 6.40 -17.25 -11.86
N LEU A 112 7.55 -16.99 -11.27
CA LEU A 112 8.72 -17.86 -11.33
C LEU A 112 9.13 -18.24 -9.93
N TRP A 113 9.54 -19.50 -9.77
CA TRP A 113 10.18 -19.96 -8.56
C TRP A 113 11.48 -20.69 -8.89
N ARG A 114 12.44 -20.59 -7.98
CA ARG A 114 13.73 -21.27 -8.06
C ARG A 114 14.00 -21.98 -6.76
N CYS A 115 14.31 -23.28 -6.83
CA CYS A 115 14.74 -24.04 -5.66
C CYS A 115 16.08 -23.49 -5.16
N HIS A 116 16.14 -23.10 -3.88
CA HIS A 116 17.34 -22.51 -3.28
C HIS A 116 18.54 -23.47 -3.30
N LYS A 117 18.29 -24.77 -3.06
CA LYS A 117 19.35 -25.79 -3.00
C LYS A 117 19.96 -26.20 -4.36
N CYS A 118 19.12 -26.61 -5.31
CA CYS A 118 19.59 -27.17 -6.59
C CYS A 118 19.45 -26.21 -7.79
N GLY A 119 18.81 -25.06 -7.59
CA GLY A 119 18.59 -24.08 -8.65
C GLY A 119 17.52 -24.44 -9.67
N PHE A 120 16.83 -25.58 -9.54
CA PHE A 120 15.73 -25.96 -10.43
C PHE A 120 14.63 -24.90 -10.45
N GLN A 121 14.12 -24.56 -11.63
CA GLN A 121 13.16 -23.47 -11.83
C GLN A 121 11.82 -24.00 -12.36
N GLY A 122 10.74 -23.33 -11.98
CA GLY A 122 9.42 -23.57 -12.53
C GLY A 122 8.59 -22.30 -12.57
N LYS A 123 7.37 -22.43 -13.11
CA LYS A 123 6.39 -21.35 -13.20
C LYS A 123 5.20 -21.57 -12.28
N GLY A 124 4.50 -20.48 -11.94
CA GLY A 124 3.31 -20.50 -11.08
C GLY A 124 3.66 -20.67 -9.60
N THR A 125 2.75 -21.32 -8.86
CA THR A 125 2.94 -21.57 -7.42
C THR A 125 4.04 -22.61 -7.20
N PRO A 126 5.01 -22.36 -6.30
CA PRO A 126 6.03 -23.35 -5.96
C PRO A 126 5.39 -24.61 -5.35
N PRO A 127 5.87 -25.81 -5.70
CA PRO A 127 5.40 -27.05 -5.08
C PRO A 127 5.86 -27.14 -3.63
N ASN A 128 5.18 -27.94 -2.80
CA ASN A 128 5.57 -28.18 -1.40
C ASN A 128 6.98 -28.80 -1.25
N ARG A 129 7.48 -29.50 -2.28
CA ARG A 129 8.82 -30.07 -2.35
C ARG A 129 9.36 -29.96 -3.76
N CYS A 130 10.65 -29.65 -3.88
CA CYS A 130 11.33 -29.57 -5.17
C CYS A 130 11.34 -30.96 -5.83
N PRO A 131 10.88 -31.09 -7.09
CA PRO A 131 10.79 -32.38 -7.77
C PRO A 131 12.15 -33.02 -8.05
N VAL A 132 13.24 -32.24 -7.99
CA VAL A 132 14.61 -32.70 -8.27
C VAL A 132 15.38 -33.10 -7.00
N CYS A 133 15.23 -32.34 -5.91
CA CYS A 133 16.08 -32.53 -4.71
C CYS A 133 15.31 -32.63 -3.39
N GLY A 134 13.98 -32.57 -3.42
CA GLY A 134 13.12 -32.67 -2.23
C GLY A 134 13.14 -31.46 -1.28
N ASN A 135 13.96 -30.44 -1.56
CA ASN A 135 14.05 -29.20 -0.77
C ASN A 135 12.70 -28.44 -0.73
N GLN A 136 12.47 -27.66 0.33
CA GLN A 136 11.22 -26.90 0.54
C GLN A 136 11.39 -25.38 0.43
N ASN A 137 12.63 -24.89 0.37
CA ASN A 137 12.89 -23.46 0.25
C ASN A 137 13.03 -23.05 -1.22
N PHE A 138 12.25 -22.04 -1.61
CA PHE A 138 12.19 -21.50 -2.95
C PHE A 138 12.31 -19.98 -2.94
N ASP A 139 13.08 -19.44 -3.87
CA ASP A 139 13.07 -18.02 -4.20
C ASP A 139 11.96 -17.78 -5.22
N THR A 140 11.02 -16.90 -4.92
CA THR A 140 9.89 -16.57 -5.81
C THR A 140 10.06 -15.17 -6.40
N LYS A 141 9.77 -15.04 -7.70
CA LYS A 141 9.65 -13.77 -8.38
C LYS A 141 8.24 -13.68 -8.97
N THR A 142 7.42 -12.84 -8.36
CA THR A 142 6.04 -12.59 -8.77
C THR A 142 5.90 -11.16 -9.27
N TRP A 143 4.93 -10.92 -10.16
CA TRP A 143 4.48 -9.59 -10.50
C TRP A 143 2.98 -9.62 -10.84
N SER A 144 2.29 -8.50 -10.67
CA SER A 144 0.90 -8.37 -11.13
C SER A 144 0.87 -7.94 -12.60
N CYS A 145 0.14 -8.70 -13.42
CA CYS A 145 -0.18 -8.32 -14.80
C CYS A 145 -1.61 -7.76 -14.89
N GLU A 146 -2.01 -7.30 -16.08
CA GLU A 146 -3.36 -6.76 -16.32
C GLU A 146 -4.47 -7.76 -15.94
N VAL A 147 -4.26 -9.05 -16.15
CA VAL A 147 -5.22 -10.09 -15.75
C VAL A 147 -5.35 -10.20 -14.23
N CYS A 148 -4.25 -10.02 -13.49
CA CYS A 148 -4.28 -9.98 -12.02
C CYS A 148 -5.06 -8.76 -11.52
N LEU A 149 -4.77 -7.59 -12.09
CA LEU A 149 -5.42 -6.33 -11.70
C LEU A 149 -6.91 -6.33 -12.06
N GLU A 150 -7.29 -6.87 -13.21
CA GLU A 150 -8.69 -7.00 -13.60
C GLU A 150 -9.45 -7.99 -12.68
N ALA A 151 -8.80 -9.05 -12.22
CA ALA A 151 -9.39 -9.94 -11.22
C ALA A 151 -9.61 -9.21 -9.87
N ALA A 152 -8.61 -8.47 -9.40
CA ALA A 152 -8.75 -7.64 -8.19
C ALA A 152 -9.87 -6.61 -8.33
N ARG A 153 -9.93 -5.90 -9.46
CA ARG A 153 -10.97 -4.93 -9.76
C ARG A 153 -12.37 -5.53 -9.67
N ARG A 154 -12.57 -6.76 -10.16
CA ARG A 154 -13.87 -7.45 -10.08
C ARG A 154 -14.27 -7.77 -8.64
N GLU A 155 -13.32 -8.23 -7.82
CA GLU A 155 -13.60 -8.46 -6.40
C GLU A 155 -13.87 -7.14 -5.66
N THR A 156 -13.17 -6.06 -6.00
CA THR A 156 -13.45 -4.72 -5.48
C THR A 156 -14.87 -4.25 -5.83
N ILE A 157 -15.33 -4.46 -7.08
CA ILE A 157 -16.71 -4.08 -7.49
C ILE A 157 -17.75 -4.85 -6.67
N LYS A 158 -17.58 -6.16 -6.49
CA LYS A 158 -18.50 -6.96 -5.65
C LYS A 158 -18.53 -6.48 -4.21
N LEU A 159 -17.37 -6.13 -3.65
CA LEU A 159 -17.30 -5.59 -2.30
C LEU A 159 -18.06 -4.27 -2.19
N ILE A 160 -17.88 -3.35 -3.14
CA ILE A 160 -18.61 -2.07 -3.16
C ILE A 160 -20.12 -2.31 -3.27
N GLU A 161 -20.54 -3.17 -4.19
CA GLU A 161 -21.95 -3.54 -4.33
C GLU A 161 -22.52 -4.04 -3.00
N PHE A 162 -21.83 -4.97 -2.33
CA PHE A 162 -22.23 -5.50 -1.03
C PHE A 162 -22.29 -4.43 0.07
N LEU A 163 -21.29 -3.54 0.14
CA LEU A 163 -21.28 -2.44 1.11
C LEU A 163 -22.46 -1.49 0.90
N MET A 164 -22.82 -1.20 -0.34
CA MET A 164 -23.94 -0.32 -0.66
C MET A 164 -25.30 -1.01 -0.48
N SER A 165 -25.46 -2.26 -0.94
CA SER A 165 -26.75 -2.95 -0.92
C SER A 165 -27.12 -3.52 0.45
N ASP A 166 -26.13 -4.05 1.17
CA ASP A 166 -26.37 -4.80 2.41
C ASP A 166 -26.12 -3.95 3.65
N PHE A 167 -25.12 -3.06 3.61
CA PHE A 167 -24.80 -2.14 4.71
C PHE A 167 -25.37 -0.74 4.54
N GLY A 168 -25.86 -0.39 3.33
CA GLY A 168 -26.57 0.86 3.10
C GLY A 168 -25.69 2.10 2.95
N PHE A 169 -24.37 1.95 2.81
CA PHE A 169 -23.47 3.07 2.56
C PHE A 169 -23.79 3.75 1.23
N SER A 170 -23.71 5.08 1.20
CA SER A 170 -23.89 5.86 -0.01
C SER A 170 -22.65 5.82 -0.90
N GLU A 171 -22.80 6.20 -2.18
CA GLU A 171 -21.65 6.27 -3.10
C GLU A 171 -20.61 7.31 -2.64
N GLU A 172 -21.05 8.37 -1.98
CA GLU A 172 -20.19 9.43 -1.43
C GLU A 172 -19.38 8.97 -0.20
N GLU A 173 -19.86 7.98 0.55
CA GLU A 173 -19.14 7.41 1.70
C GLU A 173 -18.06 6.40 1.28
N VAL A 174 -18.17 5.85 0.05
CA VAL A 174 -17.30 4.79 -0.45
C VAL A 174 -16.17 5.36 -1.33
N ASN A 175 -14.99 5.51 -0.75
CA ASN A 175 -13.79 5.96 -1.46
C ASN A 175 -12.99 4.76 -1.99
N VAL A 176 -12.63 4.80 -3.27
CA VAL A 176 -11.87 3.73 -3.93
C VAL A 176 -10.57 4.28 -4.51
N SER A 177 -9.45 3.63 -4.22
CA SER A 177 -8.15 4.00 -4.76
C SER A 177 -7.39 2.79 -5.29
N PHE A 178 -6.56 3.00 -6.30
CA PHE A 178 -5.56 2.02 -6.69
C PHE A 178 -4.40 2.05 -5.69
N SER A 179 -3.94 0.90 -5.19
CA SER A 179 -2.88 0.83 -4.17
C SER A 179 -1.50 1.31 -4.65
N GLY A 180 -1.38 1.61 -5.95
CA GLY A 180 -0.14 2.02 -6.59
C GLY A 180 0.72 0.84 -7.05
N HIS A 181 0.30 -0.41 -6.78
CA HIS A 181 1.07 -1.58 -7.19
C HIS A 181 0.23 -2.76 -7.68
N ARG A 182 -0.57 -3.40 -6.81
CA ARG A 182 -1.13 -4.75 -7.06
C ARG A 182 -2.58 -4.91 -6.66
N GLY A 183 -3.30 -3.82 -6.40
CA GLY A 183 -4.61 -3.94 -5.81
C GLY A 183 -5.35 -2.63 -5.70
N TYR A 184 -6.44 -2.69 -4.95
CA TYR A 184 -7.30 -1.55 -4.69
C TYR A 184 -7.57 -1.46 -3.20
N HIS A 185 -7.71 -0.23 -2.70
CA HIS A 185 -8.22 0.03 -1.37
C HIS A 185 -9.65 0.56 -1.48
N VAL A 186 -10.53 0.05 -0.63
CA VAL A 186 -11.86 0.61 -0.39
C VAL A 186 -11.87 1.17 1.03
N HIS A 187 -12.28 2.42 1.15
CA HIS A 187 -12.22 3.21 2.37
C HIS A 187 -13.59 3.82 2.60
N ILE A 188 -14.17 3.55 3.77
CA ILE A 188 -15.44 4.13 4.20
C ILE A 188 -15.18 5.14 5.31
N GLU A 189 -15.60 6.37 5.08
CA GLU A 189 -15.62 7.44 6.10
C GLU A 189 -17.07 7.73 6.49
N SER A 190 -17.48 7.26 7.67
CA SER A 190 -18.84 7.48 8.19
C SER A 190 -18.80 7.54 9.72
N GLU A 191 -19.59 8.42 10.33
CA GLU A 191 -19.73 8.48 11.80
C GLU A 191 -20.49 7.27 12.37
N GLU A 192 -21.15 6.49 11.50
CA GLU A 192 -21.95 5.32 11.90
C GLU A 192 -21.11 4.06 12.16
N VAL A 193 -19.81 4.09 11.83
CA VAL A 193 -18.89 2.93 11.89
C VAL A 193 -17.76 3.14 12.90
#